data_AF-A0A5C6E1K2-F1
#
_entry.id   AF-A0A5C6E1K2-F1
#
_cell.length_a   1.000
_cell.length_b   1.000
_cell.length_c   1.000
_cell.angle_alpha   90.00
_cell.angle_beta   90.00
_cell.angle_gamma   90.00
#
_symmetry.space_group_name_H-M   'P 1'
#
loop_
_entity.id
_entity.type
_entity.pdbx_description
1 polymer ?
#
loop_
_entity_poly.entity_id
_entity_poly.type
_entity_poly.pdbx_seq_one_letter_code
_entity_poly.pdbx_strand_id
1 'polypeptide(L)'
;MLRHYVEVDGGDAHRVYFQGTPHLGSNLAALRSLLEVGQFIGDLNFGFDAALASAIRDGHGQISHDLLPDSMFLTYLNRPSRPRHLERYAIYRGKAFSRTRSFFVRAALSSTIKSLARRLDEDGSDDISVEFARAALDTLVLPDEIFEGDLCVTSLSAQFEGVEKIYDYRLNHTALPRDPDVVEHLAQQLVSDNQ
;
A
#
# COMPACT_ATOMS: atom_id res chain seq x y z
N MET A 1 8.90 -12.70 -3.61
CA MET A 1 10.01 -13.58 -4.06
C MET A 1 10.89 -14.04 -2.89
N LEU A 2 11.52 -13.15 -2.10
CA LEU A 2 12.39 -13.55 -0.97
C LEU A 2 11.68 -14.39 0.12
N ARG A 3 10.46 -14.01 0.51
CA ARG A 3 9.70 -14.75 1.54
C ARG A 3 9.33 -16.17 1.09
N HIS A 4 9.02 -16.36 -0.19
CA HIS A 4 8.78 -17.70 -0.75
C HIS A 4 10.03 -18.56 -0.64
N TYR A 5 11.20 -18.01 -1.01
CA TYR A 5 12.47 -18.71 -0.86
C TYR A 5 12.71 -19.18 0.58
N VAL A 6 12.52 -18.30 1.57
CA VAL A 6 12.79 -18.64 2.98
C VAL A 6 11.72 -19.59 3.55
N GLU A 7 10.44 -19.31 3.35
CA GLU A 7 9.34 -20.04 4.02
C GLU A 7 8.90 -21.31 3.28
N VAL A 8 8.93 -21.30 1.94
CA VAL A 8 8.43 -22.40 1.10
C VAL A 8 9.58 -23.27 0.64
N ASP A 9 10.60 -22.67 0.04
CA ASP A 9 11.73 -23.42 -0.53
C ASP A 9 12.71 -23.89 0.55
N GLY A 10 12.64 -23.34 1.76
CA GLY A 10 13.52 -23.68 2.88
C GLY A 10 14.92 -23.09 2.74
N GLY A 11 15.02 -21.94 2.08
CA GLY A 11 16.26 -21.20 1.92
C GLY A 11 16.92 -20.85 3.25
N ASP A 12 18.25 -20.95 3.30
CA ASP A 12 19.02 -20.66 4.51
C ASP A 12 19.27 -19.16 4.62
N ALA A 13 18.39 -18.48 5.34
CA ALA A 13 18.55 -17.09 5.72
C ALA A 13 18.74 -16.98 7.24
N HIS A 14 19.88 -16.43 7.65
CA HIS A 14 20.15 -16.11 9.05
C HIS A 14 19.22 -15.00 9.56
N ARG A 15 18.99 -13.97 8.75
CA ARG A 15 18.13 -12.82 9.05
C ARG A 15 17.39 -12.35 7.80
N VAL A 16 16.18 -11.83 7.99
CA VAL A 16 15.38 -11.24 6.91
C VAL A 16 14.81 -9.91 7.39
N TYR A 17 15.12 -8.84 6.67
CA TYR A 17 14.63 -7.50 6.94
C TYR A 17 13.60 -7.12 5.88
N PHE A 18 12.35 -6.96 6.28
CA PHE A 18 11.26 -6.54 5.42
C PHE A 18 11.10 -5.03 5.51
N GLN A 19 11.10 -4.33 4.38
CA GLN A 19 10.86 -2.89 4.33
C GLN A 19 9.63 -2.63 3.46
N GLY A 20 8.55 -2.12 4.05
CA GLY A 20 7.34 -1.77 3.30
C GLY A 20 6.67 -2.93 2.58
N THR A 21 6.88 -4.17 3.04
CA THR A 21 6.36 -5.38 2.41
C THR A 21 4.88 -5.59 2.75
N PRO A 22 3.97 -5.70 1.76
CA PRO A 22 2.55 -6.01 2.00
C PRO A 22 2.34 -7.50 2.29
N HIS A 23 2.58 -7.95 3.52
CA HIS A 23 2.44 -9.35 3.92
C HIS A 23 0.99 -9.88 3.80
N LEU A 24 -0.01 -9.00 3.89
CA LEU A 24 -1.42 -9.31 3.71
C LEU A 24 -2.02 -8.69 2.44
N GLY A 25 -1.17 -8.14 1.55
CA GLY A 25 -1.60 -7.52 0.30
C GLY A 25 -1.88 -6.02 0.41
N SER A 26 -2.36 -5.41 -0.67
CA SER A 26 -2.69 -3.98 -0.72
C SER A 26 -3.92 -3.75 -1.57
N ASN A 27 -4.95 -3.14 -0.98
CA ASN A 27 -6.15 -2.70 -1.70
C ASN A 27 -5.84 -1.53 -2.66
N LEU A 28 -4.70 -0.85 -2.49
CA LEU A 28 -4.28 0.17 -3.43
C LEU A 28 -4.04 -0.41 -4.84
N ALA A 29 -3.70 -1.70 -4.94
CA ALA A 29 -3.62 -2.40 -6.22
C ALA A 29 -4.97 -2.41 -6.97
N ALA A 30 -6.10 -2.42 -6.26
CA ALA A 30 -7.44 -2.34 -6.84
C ALA A 30 -7.89 -0.91 -7.14
N LEU A 31 -7.61 0.05 -6.23
CA LEU A 31 -7.91 1.47 -6.47
C LEU A 31 -7.14 2.02 -7.68
N ARG A 32 -5.92 1.51 -7.92
CA ARG A 32 -5.12 1.86 -9.09
C ARG A 32 -5.85 1.60 -10.42
N SER A 33 -6.49 0.45 -10.59
CA SER A 33 -7.27 0.15 -11.80
C SER A 33 -8.44 1.11 -11.99
N LEU A 34 -9.09 1.53 -10.89
CA LEU A 34 -10.17 2.53 -10.92
C LEU A 34 -9.67 3.94 -11.25
N LEU A 35 -8.52 4.34 -10.70
CA LEU A 35 -7.90 5.64 -10.97
C LEU A 35 -7.34 5.74 -12.39
N GLU A 36 -6.81 4.64 -12.95
CA GLU A 36 -6.39 4.55 -14.35
C GLU A 36 -7.59 4.71 -15.32
N VAL A 37 -8.74 4.10 -15.01
CA VAL A 37 -9.99 4.31 -15.79
C VAL A 37 -10.48 5.75 -15.67
N GLY A 38 -10.38 6.35 -14.47
CA GLY A 38 -10.71 7.76 -14.25
C GLY A 38 -9.82 8.74 -15.04
N GLN A 39 -8.52 8.45 -15.18
CA GLN A 39 -7.60 9.23 -16.01
C GLN A 39 -7.85 9.05 -17.52
N PHE A 40 -8.39 7.90 -17.94
CA PHE A 40 -8.70 7.61 -19.34
C PHE A 40 -10.01 8.27 -19.82
N ILE A 41 -10.98 8.45 -18.92
CA ILE A 41 -12.34 8.96 -19.24
C ILE A 41 -12.42 10.49 -19.18
N GLY A 42 -11.46 11.16 -18.54
CA GLY A 42 -11.33 12.60 -18.59
C GLY A 42 -10.01 13.04 -17.98
N ASP A 43 -9.48 14.17 -18.43
CA ASP A 43 -8.32 14.92 -17.91
C ASP A 43 -8.49 15.36 -16.43
N LEU A 44 -8.95 14.46 -15.56
CA LEU A 44 -9.06 14.60 -14.12
C LEU A 44 -7.66 14.51 -13.52
N ASN A 45 -6.90 15.60 -13.69
CA ASN A 45 -5.74 15.89 -12.89
C ASN A 45 -6.20 16.14 -11.45
N PHE A 46 -6.38 15.08 -10.68
CA PHE A 46 -6.77 15.10 -9.26
C PHE A 46 -5.74 15.74 -8.33
N GLY A 47 -4.71 16.42 -8.85
CA GLY A 47 -3.68 17.09 -8.03
C GLY A 47 -2.91 16.13 -7.11
N PHE A 48 -2.87 14.84 -7.46
CA PHE A 48 -2.21 13.83 -6.64
C PHE A 48 -0.71 14.07 -6.55
N ASP A 49 -0.15 13.84 -5.37
CA ASP A 49 1.28 13.94 -5.11
C ASP A 49 2.06 13.05 -6.09
N ALA A 50 3.26 13.49 -6.51
CA ALA A 50 4.07 12.81 -7.51
C ALA A 50 4.35 11.34 -7.15
N ALA A 51 4.36 11.02 -5.86
CA ALA A 51 4.49 9.67 -5.32
C ALA A 51 3.32 8.75 -5.72
N LEU A 52 2.08 9.22 -5.68
CA LEU A 52 0.90 8.43 -6.06
C LEU A 52 0.83 8.25 -7.58
N ALA A 53 1.17 9.29 -8.35
CA ALA A 53 1.28 9.20 -9.81
C ALA A 53 2.42 8.27 -10.27
N SER A 54 3.51 8.16 -9.51
CA SER A 54 4.57 7.19 -9.75
C SER A 54 4.11 5.76 -9.44
N ALA A 55 3.41 5.57 -8.30
CA ALA A 55 2.87 4.27 -7.91
C ALA A 55 1.89 3.72 -8.97
N ILE A 56 1.09 4.60 -9.60
CA ILE A 56 0.16 4.26 -10.70
C ILE A 56 0.89 3.88 -12.01
N ARG A 57 2.15 4.26 -12.23
CA ARG A 57 2.89 3.90 -13.46
C ARG A 57 3.71 2.60 -13.36
N ASP A 58 4.17 2.23 -12.17
CA ASP A 58 5.21 1.20 -11.98
C ASP A 58 4.75 -0.29 -11.96
N GLY A 59 3.53 -0.64 -12.35
CA GLY A 59 2.90 -1.91 -11.91
C GLY A 59 1.92 -2.54 -12.89
N HIS A 60 2.16 -2.39 -14.18
CA HIS A 60 1.60 -3.33 -15.16
C HIS A 60 2.27 -4.71 -14.98
N GLY A 61 1.53 -5.72 -14.51
CA GLY A 61 2.02 -7.11 -14.46
C GLY A 61 1.24 -8.04 -13.51
N GLN A 62 1.52 -9.34 -13.57
CA GLN A 62 0.91 -10.38 -12.72
C GLN A 62 1.10 -10.11 -11.21
N ILE A 63 2.14 -9.35 -10.85
CA ILE A 63 2.47 -8.97 -9.47
C ILE A 63 1.33 -8.18 -8.81
N SER A 64 0.57 -7.37 -9.54
CA SER A 64 -0.53 -6.61 -8.93
C SER A 64 -1.66 -7.53 -8.45
N HIS A 65 -1.96 -8.61 -9.18
CA HIS A 65 -2.94 -9.61 -8.78
C HIS A 65 -2.46 -10.47 -7.61
N ASP A 66 -1.17 -10.81 -7.59
CA ASP A 66 -0.57 -11.55 -6.47
C ASP A 66 -0.58 -10.75 -5.17
N LEU A 67 -0.59 -9.43 -5.25
CA LEU A 67 -0.60 -8.53 -4.09
C LEU A 67 -2.00 -8.10 -3.66
N LEU A 68 -3.08 -8.53 -4.33
CA LEU A 68 -4.43 -8.29 -3.83
C LEU A 68 -4.63 -8.99 -2.49
N PRO A 69 -5.34 -8.37 -1.53
CA PRO A 69 -5.80 -9.08 -0.35
C PRO A 69 -6.58 -10.33 -0.78
N ASP A 70 -6.32 -11.44 -0.08
CA ASP A 70 -6.89 -12.76 -0.38
C ASP A 70 -6.52 -13.38 -1.73
N SER A 71 -5.47 -12.89 -2.41
CA SER A 71 -4.92 -13.57 -3.57
C SER A 71 -4.50 -15.01 -3.21
N MET A 72 -4.68 -15.95 -4.15
CA MET A 72 -4.23 -17.34 -3.94
C MET A 72 -2.74 -17.41 -3.57
N PHE A 73 -1.93 -16.50 -4.12
CA PHE A 73 -0.52 -16.37 -3.81
C PHE A 73 -0.29 -16.04 -2.32
N LEU A 74 -0.93 -14.99 -1.80
CA LEU A 74 -0.79 -14.61 -0.40
C LEU A 74 -1.44 -15.62 0.54
N THR A 75 -2.56 -16.23 0.18
CA THR A 75 -3.15 -17.32 0.95
C THR A 75 -2.19 -18.49 1.05
N TYR A 76 -1.54 -18.88 -0.05
CA TYR A 76 -0.55 -19.94 -0.07
C TYR A 76 0.68 -19.57 0.78
N LEU A 77 1.22 -18.36 0.61
CA LEU A 77 2.39 -17.88 1.34
C LEU A 77 2.14 -17.72 2.84
N ASN A 78 0.94 -17.29 3.23
CA ASN A 78 0.54 -17.12 4.63
C ASN A 78 0.10 -18.42 5.30
N ARG A 79 -0.07 -19.51 4.55
CA ARG A 79 -0.35 -20.82 5.13
C ARG A 79 0.84 -21.32 5.95
N PRO A 80 0.64 -21.74 7.21
CA PRO A 80 1.70 -22.36 7.99
C PRO A 80 1.99 -23.75 7.42
N SER A 81 3.05 -23.88 6.62
CA SER A 81 3.49 -25.15 6.03
C SER A 81 4.68 -25.78 6.78
N ARG A 82 5.44 -24.98 7.55
CA ARG A 82 6.61 -25.36 8.35
C ARG A 82 6.72 -24.50 9.61
N PRO A 83 7.48 -24.92 10.65
CA PRO A 83 7.84 -24.04 11.76
C PRO A 83 8.54 -22.80 11.21
N ARG A 84 7.94 -21.62 11.41
CA ARG A 84 8.53 -20.36 10.98
C ARG A 84 9.52 -19.89 12.03
N HIS A 85 10.74 -19.61 11.59
CA HIS A 85 11.79 -19.00 12.42
C HIS A 85 11.61 -17.47 12.48
N LEU A 86 10.48 -17.04 13.04
CA LEU A 86 10.07 -15.63 13.08
C LEU A 86 11.04 -14.75 13.89
N GLU A 87 11.82 -15.34 14.79
CA GLU A 87 12.89 -14.67 15.54
C GLU A 87 13.99 -14.06 14.64
N ARG A 88 14.05 -14.49 13.38
CA ARG A 88 15.00 -13.99 12.38
C ARG A 88 14.48 -12.81 11.59
N TYR A 89 13.22 -12.46 11.77
CA TYR A 89 12.56 -11.44 10.97
C TYR A 89 12.55 -10.11 11.69
N ALA A 90 12.74 -9.04 10.92
CA ALA A 90 12.54 -7.68 11.36
C ALA A 90 11.77 -6.91 10.29
N ILE A 91 10.83 -6.09 10.73
CA ILE A 91 9.92 -5.35 9.85
C ILE A 91 10.12 -3.86 10.04
N TYR A 92 10.34 -3.15 8.95
CA TYR A 92 10.42 -1.70 8.86
C TYR A 92 9.17 -1.20 8.14
N ARG A 93 8.36 -0.39 8.81
CA ARG A 93 7.08 0.09 8.30
C ARG A 93 7.06 1.61 8.18
N GLY A 94 6.46 2.09 7.10
CA GLY A 94 6.14 3.48 6.89
C GLY A 94 4.79 3.83 7.53
N LYS A 95 4.69 5.04 8.07
CA LYS A 95 3.45 5.68 8.53
C LYS A 95 3.46 7.11 8.02
N ALA A 96 2.92 7.33 6.82
CA ALA A 96 2.98 8.63 6.16
C ALA A 96 2.17 9.71 6.90
N PHE A 97 1.10 9.32 7.59
CA PHE A 97 0.21 10.25 8.28
C PHE A 97 0.06 9.93 9.76
N SER A 98 -0.01 11.00 10.57
CA SER A 98 -0.55 10.90 11.92
C SER A 98 -2.06 10.69 11.85
N ARG A 99 -2.67 10.05 12.88
CA ARG A 99 -4.13 9.86 12.98
C ARG A 99 -4.93 11.15 12.70
N THR A 100 -4.43 12.29 13.20
CA THR A 100 -5.03 13.60 12.98
C THR A 100 -4.98 14.03 11.51
N ARG A 101 -3.83 13.86 10.85
CA ARG A 101 -3.66 14.20 9.44
C ARG A 101 -4.48 13.27 8.54
N SER A 102 -4.57 11.98 8.86
CA SER A 102 -5.44 11.02 8.17
C SER A 102 -6.91 11.44 8.21
N PHE A 103 -7.39 11.93 9.36
CA PHE A 103 -8.74 12.45 9.48
C PHE A 103 -8.99 13.66 8.56
N PHE A 104 -8.06 14.62 8.53
CA PHE A 104 -8.16 15.78 7.63
C PHE A 104 -8.14 15.37 6.15
N VAL A 105 -7.29 14.40 5.78
CA VAL A 105 -7.24 13.86 4.42
C VAL A 105 -8.56 13.16 4.07
N ARG A 106 -9.13 12.32 4.96
CA ARG A 106 -10.46 11.70 4.78
C ARG A 106 -11.53 12.77 4.56
N ALA A 107 -11.54 13.82 5.37
CA ALA A 107 -12.52 14.90 5.29
C ALA A 107 -12.38 15.70 3.98
N ALA A 108 -11.15 16.03 3.57
CA ALA A 108 -10.85 16.77 2.34
C ALA A 108 -11.20 15.97 1.08
N LEU A 109 -10.90 14.67 1.04
CA LEU A 109 -11.31 13.81 -0.07
C LEU A 109 -12.84 13.69 -0.14
N SER A 110 -13.49 13.47 1.01
CA SER A 110 -14.95 13.37 1.05
C SER A 110 -15.64 14.65 0.59
N SER A 111 -15.11 15.83 0.95
CA SER A 111 -15.65 17.11 0.49
C SER A 111 -15.41 17.31 -1.00
N THR A 112 -14.25 16.90 -1.52
CA THR A 112 -13.91 16.98 -2.95
C THR A 112 -14.83 16.10 -3.77
N ILE A 113 -15.05 14.84 -3.37
CA ILE A 113 -15.98 13.90 -4.02
C ILE A 113 -17.39 14.49 -4.05
N LYS A 114 -17.89 15.00 -2.91
CA LYS A 114 -19.21 15.65 -2.84
C LYS A 114 -19.31 16.88 -3.72
N SER A 115 -18.26 17.70 -3.79
CA SER A 115 -18.23 18.86 -4.67
C SER A 115 -18.21 18.47 -6.15
N LEU A 116 -17.53 17.38 -6.52
CA LEU A 116 -17.52 16.87 -7.88
C LEU A 116 -18.91 16.31 -8.26
N ALA A 117 -19.50 15.49 -7.40
CA ALA A 117 -20.84 14.95 -7.59
C ALA A 117 -21.85 16.10 -7.80
N ARG A 118 -21.79 17.14 -6.96
CA ARG A 118 -22.65 18.33 -7.11
C ARG A 118 -22.43 19.06 -8.43
N ARG A 119 -21.20 19.19 -8.93
CA ARG A 119 -20.93 19.81 -10.23
C ARG A 119 -21.50 18.99 -11.38
N LEU A 120 -21.38 17.66 -11.30
CA LEU A 120 -22.02 16.74 -12.25
C LEU A 120 -23.56 16.76 -12.17
N ASP A 121 -24.13 17.15 -11.02
CA ASP A 121 -25.56 17.41 -10.87
C ASP A 121 -25.98 18.74 -11.51
N GLU A 122 -25.16 19.79 -11.35
CA GLU A 122 -25.45 21.15 -11.84
C GLU A 122 -25.33 21.27 -13.37
N ASP A 123 -24.48 20.47 -14.03
CA ASP A 123 -24.33 20.49 -15.50
C ASP A 123 -25.52 19.89 -16.25
N GLY A 124 -26.39 19.12 -15.59
CA GLY A 124 -27.70 18.69 -16.11
C GLY A 124 -27.69 17.96 -17.47
N SER A 125 -26.54 17.48 -17.95
CA SER A 125 -26.45 16.83 -19.25
C SER A 125 -26.79 15.34 -19.13
N ASP A 126 -27.71 14.87 -19.97
CA ASP A 126 -28.01 13.44 -20.17
C ASP A 126 -26.89 12.71 -20.96
N ASP A 127 -25.64 13.19 -20.84
CA ASP A 127 -24.51 12.54 -21.47
C ASP A 127 -24.16 11.26 -20.69
N ILE A 128 -24.01 10.17 -21.42
CA ILE A 128 -23.61 8.84 -20.91
C ILE A 128 -22.30 8.95 -20.12
N SER A 129 -21.41 9.89 -20.50
CA SER A 129 -20.17 10.17 -19.79
C SER A 129 -20.40 10.66 -18.34
N VAL A 130 -21.43 11.48 -18.11
CA VAL A 130 -21.79 12.04 -16.80
C VAL A 130 -22.47 11.01 -15.91
N GLU A 131 -23.35 10.17 -16.47
CA GLU A 131 -23.93 9.04 -15.73
C GLU A 131 -22.84 8.05 -15.27
N PHE A 132 -21.88 7.74 -16.16
CA PHE A 132 -20.76 6.87 -15.82
C PHE A 132 -19.87 7.50 -14.73
N ALA A 133 -19.58 8.80 -14.83
CA ALA A 133 -18.81 9.51 -13.82
C ALA A 133 -19.50 9.51 -12.45
N ARG A 134 -20.84 9.68 -12.40
CA ARG A 134 -21.60 9.54 -11.14
C ARG A 134 -21.51 8.14 -10.57
N ALA A 135 -21.77 7.12 -11.37
CA ALA A 135 -21.69 5.73 -10.92
C ALA A 135 -20.29 5.39 -10.39
N ALA A 136 -19.23 5.92 -11.02
CA ALA A 136 -17.85 5.76 -10.56
C ALA A 136 -17.59 6.48 -9.21
N LEU A 137 -18.12 7.69 -9.01
CA LEU A 137 -17.97 8.42 -7.75
C LEU A 137 -18.75 7.76 -6.60
N ASP A 138 -19.95 7.26 -6.86
CA ASP A 138 -20.79 6.58 -5.86
C ASP A 138 -20.21 5.24 -5.43
N THR A 139 -19.42 4.60 -6.30
CA THR A 139 -18.74 3.33 -6.03
C THR A 139 -17.30 3.51 -5.55
N LEU A 140 -16.80 4.75 -5.46
CA LEU A 140 -15.43 5.04 -5.06
C LEU A 140 -15.23 4.78 -3.56
N VAL A 141 -14.73 3.58 -3.23
CA VAL A 141 -14.26 3.24 -1.89
C VAL A 141 -12.76 3.54 -1.82
N LEU A 142 -12.38 4.53 -1.00
CA LEU A 142 -10.97 4.84 -0.78
C LEU A 142 -10.36 3.77 0.14
N PRO A 143 -9.25 3.14 -0.27
CA PRO A 143 -8.61 2.06 0.48
C PRO A 143 -7.92 2.62 1.74
N ASP A 144 -7.88 1.81 2.79
CA ASP A 144 -7.30 2.22 4.07
C ASP A 144 -5.79 2.54 3.98
N GLU A 145 -5.09 2.07 2.95
CA GLU A 145 -3.71 2.41 2.61
C GLU A 145 -3.47 3.93 2.51
N ILE A 146 -4.50 4.68 2.10
CA ILE A 146 -4.44 6.15 2.02
C ILE A 146 -4.43 6.79 3.41
N PHE A 147 -5.05 6.14 4.39
CA PHE A 147 -5.35 6.75 5.69
C PHE A 147 -4.59 6.15 6.87
N GLU A 148 -4.30 4.86 6.82
CA GLU A 148 -3.70 4.06 7.90
C GLU A 148 -2.39 3.39 7.46
N GLY A 149 -1.86 3.84 6.33
CA GLY A 149 -0.65 3.35 5.70
C GLY A 149 0.28 4.46 5.26
N ASP A 150 1.02 4.13 4.22
CA ASP A 150 1.99 5.00 3.57
C ASP A 150 1.65 5.32 2.12
N LEU A 151 0.36 5.24 1.78
CA LEU A 151 -0.16 5.36 0.41
C LEU A 151 0.20 4.17 -0.49
N CYS A 152 0.77 3.09 0.05
CA CYS A 152 1.07 1.89 -0.71
C CYS A 152 0.68 0.61 0.03
N VAL A 153 0.88 0.56 1.35
CA VAL A 153 0.54 -0.58 2.21
C VAL A 153 -0.04 -0.07 3.52
N THR A 154 -1.04 -0.76 4.08
CA THR A 154 -1.53 -0.43 5.43
C THR A 154 -0.52 -0.86 6.49
N SER A 155 -0.50 -0.18 7.64
CA SER A 155 0.33 -0.60 8.79
C SER A 155 0.03 -2.05 9.22
N LEU A 156 -1.22 -2.48 9.06
CA LEU A 156 -1.68 -3.83 9.34
C LEU A 156 -1.15 -4.83 8.31
N SER A 157 -1.26 -4.53 7.02
CA SER A 157 -0.74 -5.42 5.98
C SER A 157 0.78 -5.53 5.99
N ALA A 158 1.47 -4.46 6.41
CA ALA A 158 2.91 -4.50 6.63
C ALA A 158 3.31 -5.28 7.89
N GLN A 159 2.36 -5.76 8.70
CA GLN A 159 2.64 -6.61 9.85
C GLN A 159 2.70 -8.08 9.44
N PHE A 160 3.58 -8.83 10.10
CA PHE A 160 3.57 -10.28 10.03
C PHE A 160 3.40 -10.85 11.43
N GLU A 161 2.33 -11.63 11.63
CA GLU A 161 1.96 -12.16 12.94
C GLU A 161 3.10 -13.01 13.53
N GLY A 162 3.42 -12.75 14.80
CA GLY A 162 4.50 -13.44 15.52
C GLY A 162 5.90 -12.87 15.31
N VAL A 163 6.10 -11.84 14.47
CA VAL A 163 7.37 -11.11 14.40
C VAL A 163 7.43 -10.06 15.51
N GLU A 164 8.43 -10.16 16.39
CA GLU A 164 8.58 -9.25 17.53
C GLU A 164 9.31 -7.95 17.16
N LYS A 165 10.28 -8.01 16.24
CA LYS A 165 11.09 -6.86 15.84
C LYS A 165 10.37 -6.02 14.78
N ILE A 166 9.63 -5.01 15.22
CA ILE A 166 8.91 -4.09 14.34
C ILE A 166 9.35 -2.64 14.62
N TYR A 167 9.76 -1.94 13.56
CA TYR A 167 10.23 -0.56 13.60
C TYR A 167 9.36 0.32 12.71
N ASP A 168 8.76 1.35 13.31
CA ASP A 168 7.86 2.27 12.63
C ASP A 168 8.55 3.61 12.36
N TYR A 169 8.48 4.08 11.12
CA TYR A 169 9.04 5.36 10.68
C TYR A 169 7.95 6.28 10.14
N ARG A 170 8.08 7.59 10.37
CA ARG A 170 7.13 8.61 9.87
C ARG A 170 7.41 8.96 8.41
N LEU A 171 7.50 7.94 7.57
CA LEU A 171 7.89 8.00 6.17
C LEU A 171 6.87 7.20 5.34
N ASN A 172 6.86 7.42 4.03
CA ASN A 172 6.16 6.51 3.13
C ASN A 172 7.03 5.26 2.84
N HIS A 173 6.45 4.13 2.39
CA HIS A 173 7.28 2.92 2.20
C HIS A 173 8.37 3.09 1.14
N THR A 174 8.16 3.97 0.15
CA THR A 174 9.08 4.16 -0.97
C THR A 174 10.30 4.98 -0.55
N ALA A 175 10.19 5.74 0.55
CA ALA A 175 11.30 6.45 1.16
C ALA A 175 12.12 5.58 2.13
N LEU A 176 11.54 4.52 2.73
CA LEU A 176 12.26 3.69 3.71
C LEU A 176 13.66 3.23 3.26
N PRO A 177 13.86 2.71 2.03
CA PRO A 177 15.17 2.19 1.63
C PRO A 177 16.22 3.29 1.39
N ARG A 178 15.79 4.56 1.33
CA ARG A 178 16.64 5.72 1.02
C ARG A 178 16.80 6.67 2.21
N ASP A 179 16.04 6.43 3.28
CA ASP A 179 16.07 7.28 4.45
C ASP A 179 17.33 7.00 5.28
N PRO A 180 18.15 8.02 5.61
CA PRO A 180 19.39 7.82 6.34
C PRO A 180 19.21 7.13 7.68
N ASP A 181 18.16 7.49 8.44
CA ASP A 181 17.93 6.94 9.78
C ASP A 181 17.50 5.46 9.70
N VAL A 182 16.70 5.10 8.69
CA VAL A 182 16.34 3.70 8.41
C VAL A 182 17.57 2.89 8.02
N VAL A 183 18.40 3.42 7.12
CA VAL A 183 19.60 2.74 6.62
C VAL A 183 20.63 2.57 7.74
N GLU A 184 20.85 3.61 8.56
CA GLU A 184 21.76 3.55 9.70
C GLU A 184 21.29 2.49 10.70
N HIS A 185 20.00 2.51 11.07
CA HIS A 185 19.46 1.53 12.01
C HIS A 185 19.54 0.10 11.46
N LEU A 186 19.25 -0.10 10.18
CA LEU A 186 19.43 -1.40 9.52
C LEU A 186 20.90 -1.86 9.57
N ALA A 187 21.84 -0.97 9.28
CA ALA A 187 23.28 -1.28 9.35
C ALA A 187 23.70 -1.67 10.78
N GLN A 188 23.19 -0.97 11.80
CA GLN A 188 23.45 -1.32 13.20
C GLN A 188 22.90 -2.70 13.56
N GLN A 189 21.68 -3.05 13.12
CA GLN A 189 21.11 -4.38 13.32
C GLN A 189 21.95 -5.47 12.66
N LEU A 190 22.42 -5.22 11.43
CA LEU A 190 23.28 -6.14 10.69
C LEU A 190 24.62 -6.39 11.40
N VAL A 191 25.21 -5.35 12.02
CA VAL A 191 26.46 -5.50 12.77
C VAL A 191 26.24 -6.27 14.07
N SER A 192 25.21 -5.92 14.84
CA SER A 192 24.90 -6.57 16.11
C SER A 192 24.51 -8.03 15.97
N ASP A 193 23.89 -8.42 14.85
CA ASP A 193 23.49 -9.81 14.60
C ASP A 193 24.66 -10.72 14.16
N ASN A 194 25.83 -10.14 13.82
CA ASN A 194 27.04 -10.88 13.42
C ASN A 194 28.07 -11.08 14.56
N GLN A 195 27.76 -10.61 15.76
CA GLN A 195 28.58 -10.76 16.98
C GLN A 195 28.02 -11.85 17.88
#